data_AF-A0A7Y7CH65-F1
#
_entry.id   AF-A0A7Y7CH65-F1
#
_cell.length_a   1.000
_cell.length_b   1.000
_cell.length_c   1.000
_cell.angle_alpha   90.00
_cell.angle_beta   90.00
_cell.angle_gamma   90.00
#
_symmetry.space_group_name_H-M   'P 1'
#
loop_
_entity.id
_entity.type
_entity.pdbx_description
1 polymer ?
#
loop_
_entity_poly.entity_id
_entity_poly.type
_entity_poly.pdbx_seq_one_letter_code
_entity_poly.pdbx_strand_id
1 'polypeptide(L)'
;MAYYKHIFFDLDHTLWDYDTNASEALFELYDHYKFRELNSFTKEELVATFFEVNDQLWDLYNQHRIGRGDIRKRRFPQIFQKLRVDEVHLPENLESEYINLAPTKPAVFPDTFEVLEYLAG
;
A
#
# COMPACT_ATOMS: atom_id res chain seq x y z
N MET A 1 12.77 38.87 -7.73
CA MET A 1 12.19 37.59 -7.23
C MET A 1 11.86 36.72 -8.42
N ALA A 2 12.19 35.44 -8.37
CA ALA A 2 11.76 34.48 -9.37
C ALA A 2 10.35 34.01 -9.03
N TYR A 3 9.45 33.99 -10.02
CA TYR A 3 8.11 33.46 -9.88
C TYR A 3 8.09 32.04 -10.46
N TYR A 4 7.63 31.07 -9.68
CA TYR A 4 7.44 29.71 -10.15
C TYR A 4 6.17 29.64 -11.01
N LYS A 5 6.30 29.10 -12.23
CA LYS A 5 5.17 28.88 -13.15
C LYS A 5 4.61 27.47 -13.08
N HIS A 6 5.38 26.54 -12.54
CA HIS A 6 5.06 25.13 -12.48
C HIS A 6 5.44 24.61 -11.10
N ILE A 7 4.51 23.87 -10.50
CA ILE A 7 4.71 23.15 -9.25
C ILE A 7 4.42 21.68 -9.56
N PHE A 8 5.38 20.82 -9.28
CA PHE A 8 5.23 19.37 -9.42
C PHE A 8 5.01 18.79 -8.03
N PHE A 9 3.88 18.10 -7.85
CA PHE A 9 3.58 17.38 -6.63
C PHE A 9 3.87 15.90 -6.84
N ASP A 10 4.52 15.30 -5.85
CA ASP A 10 4.40 13.87 -5.66
C ASP A 10 2.99 13.54 -5.13
N LEU A 11 2.55 12.30 -5.31
CA LEU A 11 1.21 11.88 -4.89
C LEU A 11 1.24 11.19 -3.52
N ASP A 12 1.90 10.04 -3.46
CA ASP A 12 1.96 9.19 -2.28
C ASP A 12 2.79 9.88 -1.18
N HIS A 13 2.31 9.84 0.07
CA HIS A 13 2.94 10.52 1.21
C HIS A 13 3.10 12.05 1.04
N THR A 14 2.41 12.66 0.06
CA THR A 14 2.44 14.11 -0.18
C THR A 14 1.03 14.70 -0.25
N LEU A 15 0.20 14.24 -1.19
CA LEU A 15 -1.20 14.65 -1.31
C LEU A 15 -2.13 13.52 -0.84
N TRP A 16 -1.87 12.30 -1.31
CA TRP A 16 -2.65 11.12 -0.98
C TRP A 16 -2.03 10.41 0.23
N ASP A 17 -2.85 10.15 1.25
CA ASP A 17 -2.40 9.52 2.49
C ASP A 17 -2.23 8.01 2.27
N TYR A 18 -1.07 7.64 1.71
CA TYR A 18 -0.75 6.27 1.32
C TYR A 18 -0.91 5.30 2.49
N ASP A 19 -0.43 5.67 3.69
CA ASP A 19 -0.42 4.77 4.84
C ASP A 19 -1.82 4.46 5.33
N THR A 20 -2.67 5.49 5.47
CA THR A 20 -4.07 5.31 5.85
C THR A 20 -4.82 4.48 4.81
N ASN A 21 -4.71 4.85 3.54
CA ASN A 21 -5.43 4.18 2.47
C ASN A 21 -4.99 2.72 2.27
N ALA A 22 -3.69 2.43 2.33
CA ALA A 22 -3.18 1.06 2.25
C ALA A 22 -3.65 0.22 3.44
N SER A 23 -3.63 0.78 4.65
CA SER A 23 -4.10 0.11 5.86
C SER A 23 -5.60 -0.22 5.78
N GLU A 24 -6.43 0.72 5.34
CA GLU A 24 -7.87 0.49 5.16
C GLU A 24 -8.17 -0.60 4.13
N ALA A 25 -7.44 -0.61 3.00
CA ALA A 25 -7.59 -1.65 1.99
C ALA A 25 -7.20 -3.03 2.54
N LEU A 26 -6.11 -3.12 3.31
CA LEU A 26 -5.68 -4.37 3.94
C LEU A 26 -6.66 -4.85 5.01
N PHE A 27 -7.25 -3.95 5.79
CA PHE A 27 -8.28 -4.29 6.77
C PHE A 27 -9.54 -4.85 6.12
N GLU A 28 -9.95 -4.27 4.99
CA GLU A 28 -11.09 -4.76 4.21
C GLU A 28 -10.80 -6.15 3.61
N LEU A 29 -9.61 -6.35 3.02
CA LEU A 29 -9.23 -7.66 2.50
C LEU A 29 -9.11 -8.70 3.61
N TYR A 30 -8.61 -8.32 4.79
CA TYR A 30 -8.54 -9.20 5.95
C TYR A 30 -9.92 -9.73 6.36
N ASP A 31 -10.93 -8.85 6.38
CA ASP A 31 -12.31 -9.24 6.67
C ASP A 31 -12.92 -10.06 5.53
N HIS A 32 -12.68 -9.66 4.28
CA HIS A 32 -13.19 -10.33 3.09
C HIS A 32 -12.75 -11.81 3.04
N TYR A 33 -11.45 -12.06 3.25
CA TYR A 33 -10.89 -13.41 3.27
C TYR A 33 -11.02 -14.12 4.61
N LYS A 34 -11.65 -13.47 5.60
CA LYS A 34 -11.89 -14.02 6.94
C LYS A 34 -10.61 -14.53 7.62
N PHE A 35 -9.49 -13.84 7.45
CA PHE A 35 -8.21 -14.27 8.01
C PHE A 35 -8.22 -14.39 9.54
N ARG A 36 -9.18 -13.73 10.21
CA ARG A 36 -9.47 -13.95 11.63
C ARG A 36 -9.70 -15.42 11.98
N GLU A 37 -10.31 -16.21 11.10
CA GLU A 37 -10.60 -17.62 11.35
C GLU A 37 -9.34 -18.50 11.39
N LEU A 38 -8.23 -18.03 10.81
CA LEU A 38 -6.94 -18.71 10.87
C LEU A 38 -6.28 -18.62 12.25
N ASN A 39 -6.73 -17.68 13.11
CA ASN A 39 -6.17 -17.41 14.44
C ASN A 39 -4.63 -17.30 14.45
N SER A 40 -4.04 -16.83 13.35
CA SER A 40 -2.59 -16.84 13.14
C SER A 40 -1.97 -15.44 13.25
N PHE A 41 -2.71 -14.39 12.87
CA PHE A 41 -2.27 -13.00 12.91
C PHE A 41 -3.46 -12.05 13.04
N THR A 42 -3.23 -10.81 13.48
CA THR A 42 -4.24 -9.74 13.54
C THR A 42 -4.19 -8.83 12.31
N LYS A 43 -5.18 -7.94 12.17
CA LYS A 43 -5.19 -6.89 11.15
C LYS A 43 -3.96 -5.99 11.24
N GLU A 44 -3.60 -5.60 12.45
CA GLU A 44 -2.47 -4.73 12.74
C GLU A 44 -1.15 -5.41 12.37
N GLU A 45 -1.02 -6.71 12.65
CA GLU A 45 0.15 -7.50 12.26
C GLU A 45 0.26 -7.65 10.73
N LEU A 46 -0.87 -7.83 10.03
CA LEU A 46 -0.91 -7.84 8.56
C LEU A 46 -0.40 -6.51 8.00
N VAL A 47 -0.89 -5.39 8.50
CA VAL A 47 -0.51 -4.05 8.03
C VAL A 47 0.96 -3.76 8.33
N ALA A 48 1.42 -4.03 9.56
CA ALA A 48 2.82 -3.82 9.93
C ALA A 48 3.77 -4.65 9.05
N THR A 49 3.44 -5.93 8.84
CA THR A 49 4.24 -6.82 7.98
C THR A 49 4.17 -6.41 6.51
N PHE A 50 3.01 -5.91 6.06
CA PHE A 50 2.86 -5.38 4.71
C PHE A 50 3.82 -4.23 4.45
N PHE A 51 3.86 -3.22 5.32
CA PHE A 51 4.75 -2.08 5.12
C PHE A 51 6.22 -2.50 5.16
N GLU A 52 6.59 -3.39 6.07
CA GLU A 52 7.96 -3.93 6.16
C GLU A 52 8.38 -4.62 4.86
N VAL A 53 7.54 -5.52 4.32
CA VAL A 53 7.83 -6.24 3.07
C VAL A 53 7.78 -5.33 1.86
N ASN A 54 6.81 -4.42 1.80
CA ASN A 54 6.64 -3.52 0.67
C ASN A 54 7.84 -2.58 0.55
N ASP A 55 8.31 -2.01 1.66
CA ASP A 55 9.52 -1.17 1.72
C ASP A 55 10.76 -1.95 1.23
N GLN A 56 10.97 -3.16 1.77
CA GLN A 56 12.08 -4.05 1.33
C GLN A 56 12.05 -4.35 -0.17
N LEU A 57 10.87 -4.57 -0.75
CA LEU A 57 10.73 -4.84 -2.19
C LEU A 57 10.96 -3.58 -3.03
N TRP A 58 10.51 -2.42 -2.56
CA TRP A 58 10.77 -1.14 -3.23
C TRP A 58 12.24 -0.76 -3.18
N ASP A 59 12.93 -1.02 -2.07
CA ASP A 59 14.39 -0.86 -1.96
C ASP A 59 15.14 -1.70 -3.00
N LEU A 60 14.75 -2.96 -3.16
CA LEU A 60 15.33 -3.84 -4.18
C LEU A 60 15.05 -3.33 -5.60
N TYR A 61 13.85 -2.79 -5.84
CA TYR A 61 13.49 -2.21 -7.13
C TYR A 61 14.29 -0.94 -7.43
N ASN A 62 14.46 -0.06 -6.44
CA ASN A 62 15.24 1.18 -6.54
C ASN A 62 16.73 0.89 -6.81
N GLN A 63 17.22 -0.24 -6.33
CA GLN A 63 18.57 -0.75 -6.62
C GLN A 63 18.66 -1.52 -7.96
N HIS A 64 17.60 -1.55 -8.77
CA HIS A 64 17.49 -2.29 -10.03
C HIS A 64 17.72 -3.82 -9.90
N ARG A 65 17.48 -4.39 -8.71
CA ARG A 65 17.69 -5.82 -8.43
C ARG A 65 16.48 -6.68 -8.79
N ILE A 66 15.29 -6.07 -8.84
CA ILE A 66 14.03 -6.72 -9.24
C ILE A 66 13.23 -5.78 -10.13
N GLY A 67 12.30 -6.33 -10.92
CA GLY A 67 11.37 -5.54 -11.71
C GLY A 67 10.10 -5.18 -10.95
N ARG A 68 9.31 -4.24 -11.47
CA ARG A 68 8.01 -3.87 -10.86
C ARG A 68 7.05 -5.06 -10.75
N GLY A 69 7.09 -5.98 -11.71
CA GLY A 69 6.30 -7.21 -11.68
C GLY A 69 6.71 -8.17 -10.55
N ASP A 70 7.97 -8.13 -10.11
CA ASP A 70 8.45 -8.94 -8.99
C ASP A 70 7.88 -8.47 -7.65
N ILE A 71 7.73 -7.15 -7.45
CA ILE A 71 7.10 -6.61 -6.23
C ILE A 71 5.72 -7.26 -6.05
N ARG A 72 4.91 -7.24 -7.10
CA ARG A 72 3.55 -7.79 -7.09
C ARG A 72 3.53 -9.30 -6.82
N LYS A 73 4.42 -10.03 -7.49
CA LYS A 73 4.51 -11.49 -7.34
C LYS A 73 4.99 -11.92 -5.96
N ARG A 74 5.79 -11.09 -5.28
CA ARG A 74 6.49 -11.47 -4.04
C ARG A 74 5.85 -10.93 -2.78
N ARG A 75 5.08 -9.83 -2.87
CA ARG A 75 4.59 -9.10 -1.69
C ARG A 75 3.80 -9.99 -0.73
N PHE A 76 2.62 -10.46 -1.14
CA PHE A 76 1.78 -11.27 -0.24
C PHE A 76 2.38 -12.64 0.12
N PRO A 77 3.08 -13.36 -0.77
CA PRO A 77 3.82 -14.56 -0.37
C PRO A 77 4.83 -14.30 0.75
N GLN A 78 5.62 -13.22 0.67
CA GLN A 78 6.59 -12.88 1.71
C GLN A 78 5.92 -12.42 3.01
N ILE A 79 4.80 -11.70 2.92
CA ILE A 79 3.99 -11.31 4.09
C ILE A 79 3.50 -12.58 4.82
N PHE A 80 2.88 -13.52 4.10
CA PHE A 80 2.36 -14.76 4.69
C PHE A 80 3.48 -15.61 5.30
N GLN A 81 4.62 -15.68 4.62
CA GLN A 81 5.80 -16.35 5.16
C GLN A 81 6.28 -15.73 6.48
N LYS A 82 6.36 -14.39 6.57
CA LYS A 82 6.75 -13.68 7.79
C LYS A 82 5.74 -13.85 8.92
N LEU A 83 4.45 -13.88 8.59
CA LEU A 83 3.35 -14.16 9.51
C LEU A 83 3.24 -15.64 9.89
N ARG A 84 4.10 -16.51 9.34
CA ARG A 84 4.12 -17.98 9.58
C ARG A 84 2.80 -18.65 9.20
N VAL A 85 2.18 -18.17 8.14
CA VAL A 85 0.95 -18.73 7.57
C VAL A 85 1.31 -19.58 6.36
N ASP A 86 0.79 -20.80 6.31
CA ASP A 86 1.01 -21.69 5.17
C ASP A 86 0.44 -21.09 3.88
N GLU A 87 1.15 -21.27 2.77
CA GLU A 87 0.80 -20.74 1.45
C GLU A 87 -0.57 -21.22 0.96
N VAL A 88 -1.07 -22.36 1.46
CA VAL A 88 -2.42 -22.86 1.18
C VAL A 88 -3.53 -21.89 1.60
N HIS A 89 -3.24 -20.99 2.52
CA HIS A 89 -4.17 -19.95 2.98
C HIS A 89 -4.04 -18.63 2.23
N LEU A 90 -3.05 -18.48 1.34
CA LEU A 90 -2.88 -17.29 0.52
C LEU A 90 -3.89 -17.31 -0.64
N PRO A 91 -4.84 -16.37 -0.70
CA PRO A 91 -5.76 -16.31 -1.83
C PRO A 91 -5.04 -15.92 -3.12
N GLU A 92 -5.34 -16.63 -4.21
CA GLU A 92 -4.70 -16.43 -5.52
C GLU A 92 -4.85 -14.99 -6.05
N ASN A 93 -6.00 -14.36 -5.79
CA ASN A 93 -6.32 -13.01 -6.31
C ASN A 93 -5.95 -11.87 -5.36
N LEU A 94 -5.41 -12.16 -4.16
CA LEU A 94 -5.20 -11.15 -3.11
C LEU A 94 -4.38 -9.94 -3.58
N GLU A 95 -3.30 -10.16 -4.32
CA GLU A 95 -2.48 -9.07 -4.88
C GLU A 95 -3.26 -8.21 -5.88
N SER A 96 -4.03 -8.85 -6.76
CA SER A 96 -4.79 -8.12 -7.78
C SER A 96 -5.93 -7.31 -7.17
N GLU A 97 -6.60 -7.85 -6.15
CA GLU A 97 -7.64 -7.15 -5.42
C GLU A 97 -7.05 -5.99 -4.61
N TYR A 98 -5.91 -6.17 -3.96
CA TYR A 98 -5.21 -5.08 -3.28
C TYR A 98 -4.84 -3.94 -4.24
N ILE A 99 -4.26 -4.27 -5.40
CA ILE A 99 -3.90 -3.26 -6.42
C ILE A 99 -5.11 -2.47 -6.90
N ASN A 100 -6.28 -3.11 -6.99
CA ASN A 100 -7.50 -2.46 -7.45
C ASN A 100 -8.20 -1.68 -6.34
N LEU A 101 -8.11 -2.14 -5.09
CA LEU A 101 -8.81 -1.56 -3.95
C LEU A 101 -8.07 -0.38 -3.32
N ALA A 102 -6.75 -0.49 -3.14
CA ALA A 102 -5.99 0.56 -2.46
C ALA A 102 -6.17 1.95 -3.12
N PRO A 103 -6.13 2.10 -4.46
CA PRO A 103 -6.31 3.41 -5.10
C PRO A 103 -7.72 3.99 -5.01
N THR A 104 -8.74 3.23 -4.58
CA THR A 104 -10.11 3.75 -4.44
C THR A 104 -10.35 4.42 -3.10
N LYS A 105 -9.38 4.35 -2.18
CA LYS A 105 -9.50 4.91 -0.84
C LYS A 105 -9.25 6.43 -0.89
N PRO A 106 -10.09 7.25 -0.23
CA PRO A 106 -10.14 8.69 -0.48
C PRO A 106 -9.26 9.52 0.44
N ALA A 107 -8.50 8.93 1.37
CA ALA A 107 -7.79 9.71 2.38
C ALA A 107 -6.67 10.56 1.73
N VAL A 108 -6.59 11.81 2.18
CA VAL A 108 -5.58 12.80 1.76
C VAL A 108 -5.03 13.48 3.00
N PHE A 109 -3.84 14.09 2.90
CA PHE A 109 -3.31 14.89 4.00
C PHE A 109 -4.21 16.11 4.27
N PRO A 110 -4.21 16.65 5.51
CA PRO A 110 -4.93 17.88 5.82
C PRO A 110 -4.64 18.99 4.82
N ASP A 111 -5.67 19.77 4.50
CA ASP A 111 -5.60 20.95 3.63
C ASP A 111 -5.19 20.67 2.16
N THR A 112 -5.05 19.40 1.76
CA THR A 112 -4.66 19.01 0.38
C THR A 112 -5.52 19.70 -0.67
N PHE A 113 -6.85 19.64 -0.54
CA PHE A 113 -7.75 20.25 -1.53
C PHE A 113 -7.72 21.78 -1.49
N GLU A 114 -7.61 22.39 -0.31
CA GLU A 114 -7.52 23.85 -0.14
C GLU A 114 -6.25 24.39 -0.83
N VAL A 115 -5.10 23.75 -0.58
CA VAL A 115 -3.82 24.13 -1.17
C VAL A 115 -3.86 23.98 -2.69
N LEU A 116 -4.42 22.87 -3.20
CA LEU A 116 -4.53 22.65 -4.64
C LEU A 116 -5.47 23.66 -5.30
N GLU A 117 -6.59 24.01 -4.67
CA GLU A 117 -7.52 25.04 -5.16
C GLU A 117 -6.85 26.42 -5.20
N TYR A 118 -6.08 26.77 -4.16
CA TYR A 118 -5.33 28.02 -4.11
C TYR A 118 -4.26 28.12 -5.22
N LEU A 119 -3.61 27.01 -5.56
CA LEU A 119 -2.51 26.95 -6.53
C LEU A 119 -2.95 26.71 -7.98
N ALA A 120 -4.23 26.41 -8.23
CA ALA A 120 -4.76 26.12 -9.56
C ALA A 120 -4.90 27.36 -10.48
N GLY A 121 -4.59 28.56 -9.97
CA GLY A 121 -4.71 29.86 -10.66
C GLY A 121 -3.63 30.16 -11.70
#